data_AF-A0A5P8H604-F1
#
_entry.id   AF-A0A5P8H604-F1
#
_cell.length_a   1.000
_cell.length_b   1.000
_cell.length_c   1.000
_cell.angle_alpha   90.00
_cell.angle_beta   90.00
_cell.angle_gamma   90.00
#
_symmetry.space_group_name_H-M   'P 1'
#
loop_
_entity.id
_entity.type
_entity.pdbx_description
1 polymer ?
#
loop_
_entity_poly.entity_id
_entity_poly.type
_entity_poly.pdbx_seq_one_letter_code
_entity_poly.pdbx_strand_id
1 'polypeptide(L)'
;VQGGQAKNDIIEKLQYADSLDVDVIILGRGGGSIEDLWNFNEEEVVKAIFSCQTPVISAVGHETDTTLSDYVADLRAATPTQAAMLATPDQKELLQILAKSRHYLNRFIKQYLKQATQHLNQYQSYYKFKQPSLLYDQQTQKRDDLDRRLHQSMQYRFQYEKQRLHIIQQRIRIKYFYDYIQRQKQQS
;
A
#
# COMPACT_ATOMS: atom_id res chain seq x y z
N VAL A 1 -1.56 55.36 -18.53
CA VAL A 1 -0.93 55.78 -19.80
C VAL A 1 -2.08 56.22 -20.69
N GLN A 2 -2.16 57.50 -21.06
CA GLN A 2 -3.28 58.05 -21.84
C GLN A 2 -2.76 58.60 -23.16
N GLY A 3 -3.53 58.40 -24.24
CA GLY A 3 -3.20 58.86 -25.61
C GLY A 3 -2.78 57.73 -26.55
N GLY A 4 -2.70 58.03 -27.86
CA GLY A 4 -2.56 57.06 -28.96
C GLY A 4 -1.31 56.18 -28.98
N GLN A 5 -0.40 56.30 -28.01
CA GLN A 5 0.73 55.38 -27.80
C GLN A 5 0.41 54.23 -26.83
N ALA A 6 -0.70 54.30 -26.10
CA ALA A 6 -1.06 53.31 -25.08
C ALA A 6 -1.23 51.89 -25.64
N LYS A 7 -1.63 51.73 -26.91
CA LYS A 7 -1.74 50.42 -27.56
C LYS A 7 -0.40 49.69 -27.65
N ASN A 8 0.68 50.42 -27.97
CA ASN A 8 2.01 49.82 -28.13
C ASN A 8 2.56 49.39 -26.78
N ASP A 9 2.37 50.23 -25.75
CA ASP A 9 2.75 49.91 -24.38
C ASP A 9 2.03 48.66 -23.84
N ILE A 10 0.75 48.47 -24.18
CA ILE A 10 -0.02 47.28 -23.80
C ILE A 10 0.58 46.05 -24.45
N ILE A 11 0.86 46.09 -25.76
CA ILE A 11 1.43 44.97 -26.51
C ILE A 11 2.80 44.59 -25.96
N GLU A 12 3.69 45.58 -25.75
CA GLU A 12 5.04 45.35 -25.23
C GLU A 12 5.00 44.70 -23.85
N LYS A 13 4.16 45.22 -22.94
CA LYS A 13 4.02 44.66 -21.58
C LYS A 13 3.39 43.28 -21.59
N LEU A 14 2.45 43.03 -22.49
CA LEU A 14 1.80 41.73 -22.63
C LEU A 14 2.79 40.68 -23.13
N GLN A 15 3.58 41.00 -24.16
CA GLN A 15 4.64 40.12 -24.65
C GLN A 15 5.72 39.89 -23.59
N TYR A 16 6.09 40.93 -22.84
CA TYR A 16 7.01 40.79 -21.72
C TYR A 16 6.43 39.86 -20.66
N ALA A 17 5.17 40.04 -20.25
CA ALA A 17 4.53 39.19 -19.26
C ALA A 17 4.40 37.73 -19.74
N ASP A 18 4.14 37.50 -21.02
CA ASP A 18 4.09 36.16 -21.63
C ASP A 18 5.47 35.50 -21.73
N SER A 19 6.54 36.30 -21.73
CA SER A 19 7.91 35.80 -21.62
C SER A 19 8.32 35.45 -20.19
N LEU A 20 7.53 35.85 -19.18
CA LEU A 20 7.75 35.44 -17.80
C LEU A 20 7.12 34.06 -17.60
N ASP A 21 7.80 33.20 -16.83
CA ASP A 21 7.30 31.89 -16.42
C ASP A 21 6.22 32.04 -15.34
N VAL A 22 5.06 32.59 -15.74
CA VAL A 22 3.90 32.84 -14.87
C VAL A 22 2.73 31.98 -15.29
N ASP A 23 1.88 31.60 -14.33
CA ASP A 23 0.75 30.70 -14.61
C ASP A 23 -0.41 31.39 -15.34
N VAL A 24 -0.56 32.70 -15.17
CA VAL A 24 -1.67 33.49 -15.72
C VAL A 24 -1.31 34.97 -15.82
N ILE A 25 -1.81 35.63 -16.86
CA ILE A 25 -1.70 37.08 -17.06
C ILE A 25 -3.06 37.72 -16.81
N ILE A 26 -3.10 38.80 -16.02
CA ILE A 26 -4.31 39.60 -15.84
C ILE A 26 -4.15 40.91 -16.61
N LEU A 27 -4.93 41.07 -17.66
CA LEU A 27 -5.01 42.31 -18.43
C LEU A 27 -6.09 43.20 -17.84
N GLY A 28 -5.71 44.14 -16.97
CA GLY A 28 -6.65 45.05 -16.33
C GLY A 28 -6.43 46.51 -16.73
N ARG A 29 -7.48 47.31 -16.57
CA ARG A 29 -7.35 48.77 -16.49
C ARG A 29 -7.61 49.26 -15.06
N GLY A 30 -6.98 50.38 -14.69
CA GLY A 30 -7.34 51.11 -13.47
C GLY A 30 -8.62 51.92 -13.66
N GLY A 31 -8.87 52.88 -12.75
CA GLY A 31 -9.87 53.92 -13.01
C GLY A 31 -9.41 54.84 -14.16
N GLY A 32 -10.30 55.18 -15.09
CA GLY A 32 -9.99 55.97 -16.28
C GLY A 32 -11.23 56.35 -17.08
N SER A 33 -11.08 57.26 -18.06
CA SER A 33 -12.17 57.67 -18.94
C SER A 33 -12.54 56.55 -19.90
N ILE A 34 -13.67 56.69 -20.61
CA ILE A 34 -14.06 55.71 -21.65
C ILE A 34 -13.06 55.68 -22.80
N GLU A 35 -12.26 56.74 -22.98
CA GLU A 35 -11.21 56.82 -24.01
C GLU A 35 -10.09 55.82 -23.75
N ASP A 36 -9.79 55.51 -22.48
CA ASP A 36 -8.82 54.48 -22.11
C ASP A 36 -9.29 53.07 -22.52
N LEU A 37 -10.60 52.88 -22.70
CA LEU A 37 -11.19 51.62 -23.17
C LEU A 37 -10.89 51.36 -24.66
N TRP A 38 -10.76 52.42 -25.47
CA TRP A 38 -10.63 52.30 -26.92
C TRP A 38 -9.36 51.56 -27.34
N ASN A 39 -8.27 51.75 -26.60
CA ASN A 39 -6.99 51.07 -26.87
C ASN A 39 -7.11 49.53 -26.82
N PHE A 40 -8.09 48.99 -26.09
CA PHE A 40 -8.35 47.56 -25.98
C PHE A 40 -9.25 47.01 -27.12
N ASN A 41 -9.72 47.88 -28.02
CA ASN A 41 -10.42 47.51 -29.24
C ASN A 41 -9.51 47.55 -30.49
N GLU A 42 -8.24 47.92 -30.33
CA GLU A 42 -7.29 47.94 -31.44
C GLU A 42 -6.95 46.52 -31.90
N GLU A 43 -6.97 46.28 -33.22
CA GLU A 43 -6.71 44.97 -33.82
C GLU A 43 -5.35 44.38 -33.39
N GLU A 44 -4.33 45.24 -33.27
CA GLU A 44 -2.99 44.84 -32.87
C GLU A 44 -2.95 44.30 -31.42
N VAL A 45 -3.71 44.90 -30.51
CA VAL A 45 -3.81 44.45 -29.11
C VAL A 45 -4.54 43.12 -29.04
N VAL A 46 -5.64 42.98 -29.80
CA VAL A 46 -6.40 41.73 -29.88
C VAL A 46 -5.53 40.58 -30.41
N LYS A 47 -4.76 40.82 -31.48
CA LYS A 47 -3.80 39.84 -32.01
C LYS A 47 -2.72 39.47 -31.01
N ALA A 48 -2.22 40.43 -30.24
CA ALA A 48 -1.22 40.18 -29.22
C ALA A 48 -1.76 39.25 -28.12
N ILE A 49 -2.99 39.52 -27.62
CA ILE A 49 -3.67 38.65 -26.63
C ILE A 49 -3.86 37.24 -27.20
N PHE A 50 -4.36 37.12 -28.42
CA PHE A 50 -4.58 35.83 -29.06
C PHE A 50 -3.27 35.02 -29.22
N SER A 51 -2.13 35.71 -29.37
CA SER A 51 -0.83 35.07 -29.58
C SER A 51 -0.13 34.63 -28.28
N CYS A 52 -0.64 35.02 -27.11
CA CYS A 52 -0.04 34.63 -25.82
C CYS A 52 -0.10 33.12 -25.61
N GLN A 53 0.97 32.55 -25.06
CA GLN A 53 0.98 31.15 -24.61
C GLN A 53 0.44 31.00 -23.19
N THR A 54 0.64 32.02 -22.38
CA THR A 54 0.15 32.11 -21.01
C THR A 54 -1.33 32.49 -21.01
N PRO A 55 -2.20 31.79 -20.25
CA PRO A 55 -3.62 32.14 -20.17
C PRO A 55 -3.85 33.59 -19.74
N VAL A 56 -4.75 34.29 -20.42
CA VAL A 56 -5.04 35.71 -20.19
C VAL A 56 -6.45 35.90 -19.63
N ILE A 57 -6.57 36.57 -18.49
CA ILE A 57 -7.84 37.03 -17.92
C ILE A 57 -7.99 38.53 -18.21
N SER A 58 -9.01 38.90 -19.00
CA SER A 58 -9.36 40.31 -19.20
C SER A 58 -10.15 40.84 -18.03
N ALA A 59 -9.71 41.97 -17.50
CA ALA A 59 -10.32 42.75 -16.43
C ALA A 59 -10.46 44.23 -16.85
N VAL A 60 -10.71 44.46 -18.15
CA VAL A 60 -10.78 45.78 -18.77
C VAL A 60 -12.21 46.33 -18.74
N GLY A 61 -13.17 45.55 -19.24
CA GLY A 61 -14.57 45.95 -19.33
C GLY A 61 -15.30 45.93 -17.97
N HIS A 62 -16.26 46.85 -17.79
CA HIS A 62 -17.29 46.72 -16.73
C HIS A 62 -18.46 45.88 -17.27
N GLU A 63 -19.47 45.58 -16.44
CA GLU A 63 -20.60 44.73 -16.85
C GLU A 63 -21.27 45.20 -18.16
N THR A 64 -21.33 46.51 -18.41
CA THR A 64 -21.97 47.13 -19.60
C THR A 64 -21.05 47.38 -20.79
N ASP A 65 -19.73 47.42 -20.58
CA ASP A 65 -18.77 47.92 -21.58
C ASP A 65 -17.82 46.78 -21.97
N THR A 66 -18.23 45.97 -22.95
CA THR A 66 -17.38 44.87 -23.48
C THR A 66 -16.43 45.38 -24.55
N THR A 67 -15.19 44.89 -24.53
CA THR A 67 -14.14 45.20 -25.51
C THR A 67 -13.79 43.99 -26.35
N LEU A 68 -13.15 44.19 -27.51
CA LEU A 68 -12.64 43.09 -28.33
C LEU A 68 -11.59 42.26 -27.58
N SER A 69 -10.79 42.90 -26.72
CA SER A 69 -9.86 42.20 -25.82
C SER A 69 -10.59 41.22 -24.88
N ASP A 70 -11.77 41.57 -24.38
CA ASP A 70 -12.57 40.67 -23.52
C ASP A 70 -13.06 39.41 -24.25
N TYR A 71 -13.26 39.49 -25.57
CA TYR A 71 -13.71 38.35 -26.39
C TYR A 71 -12.58 37.42 -26.80
N VAL A 72 -11.35 37.91 -26.82
CA VAL A 72 -10.17 37.13 -27.23
C VAL A 72 -9.38 36.59 -26.04
N ALA A 73 -9.55 37.17 -24.85
CA ALA A 73 -9.02 36.60 -23.62
C ALA A 73 -9.68 35.25 -23.26
N ASP A 74 -8.96 34.38 -22.56
CA ASP A 74 -9.47 33.08 -22.12
C ASP A 74 -10.62 33.19 -21.12
N LEU A 75 -10.59 34.25 -20.29
CA LEU A 75 -11.62 34.53 -19.30
C LEU A 75 -11.85 36.03 -19.16
N ARG A 76 -13.11 36.41 -18.95
CA ARG A 76 -13.50 37.79 -18.64
C ARG A 76 -13.85 37.92 -17.16
N ALA A 77 -13.34 38.97 -16.53
CA ALA A 77 -13.70 39.46 -15.21
C ALA A 77 -14.14 40.93 -15.30
N ALA A 78 -15.07 41.36 -14.45
CA ALA A 78 -15.55 42.74 -14.44
C ALA A 78 -14.57 43.72 -13.77
N THR A 79 -13.67 43.22 -12.92
CA THR A 79 -12.68 44.03 -12.20
C THR A 79 -11.36 43.29 -12.03
N PRO A 80 -10.22 44.00 -11.89
CA PRO A 80 -8.94 43.35 -11.59
C PRO A 80 -8.97 42.51 -10.31
N THR A 81 -9.71 42.95 -9.29
CA THR A 81 -9.92 42.18 -8.07
C THR A 81 -10.65 40.86 -8.33
N GLN A 82 -11.67 40.87 -9.19
CA GLN A 82 -12.36 39.65 -9.59
C GLN A 82 -11.47 38.72 -10.41
N ALA A 83 -10.64 39.26 -11.31
CA ALA A 83 -9.67 38.46 -12.03
C ALA A 83 -8.67 37.79 -11.08
N ALA A 84 -8.17 38.50 -10.07
CA ALA A 84 -7.31 37.93 -9.05
C ALA A 84 -8.01 36.81 -8.26
N MET A 85 -9.28 37.00 -7.88
CA MET A 85 -10.06 35.95 -7.21
C MET A 85 -10.25 34.71 -8.09
N LEU A 86 -10.47 34.88 -9.39
CA LEU A 86 -10.61 33.76 -10.35
C LEU A 86 -9.28 33.04 -10.59
N ALA A 87 -8.17 33.76 -10.56
CA ALA A 87 -6.82 33.21 -10.70
C ALA A 87 -6.34 32.44 -9.47
N THR A 88 -6.91 32.71 -8.29
CA THR A 88 -6.48 32.09 -7.03
C THR A 88 -7.44 31.00 -6.55
N PRO A 89 -6.93 29.89 -6.01
CA PRO A 89 -7.77 28.84 -5.43
C PRO A 89 -8.52 29.32 -4.18
N ASP A 90 -9.73 28.80 -3.96
CA ASP A 90 -10.53 29.14 -2.78
C ASP A 90 -9.91 28.57 -1.49
N GLN A 91 -9.71 29.45 -0.51
CA GLN A 91 -9.08 29.09 0.76
C GLN A 91 -9.88 28.03 1.53
N LYS A 92 -11.22 28.09 1.51
CA LYS A 92 -12.07 27.12 2.22
C LYS A 92 -11.99 25.76 1.55
N GLU A 93 -11.94 25.71 0.23
CA GLU A 93 -11.74 24.47 -0.52
C GLU A 93 -10.40 23.81 -0.15
N LEU A 94 -9.30 24.57 -0.14
CA LEU A 94 -7.98 24.07 0.28
C LEU A 94 -8.00 23.53 1.71
N LEU A 95 -8.64 24.25 2.64
CA LEU A 95 -8.80 23.79 4.02
C LEU A 95 -9.63 22.50 4.12
N GLN A 96 -10.66 22.35 3.29
CA GLN A 96 -11.44 21.11 3.22
C GLN A 96 -10.62 19.94 2.68
N ILE A 97 -9.79 20.16 1.66
CA ILE A 97 -8.88 19.14 1.12
C ILE A 97 -7.89 18.69 2.20
N LEU A 98 -7.30 19.63 2.94
CA LEU A 98 -6.40 19.33 4.05
C LEU A 98 -7.10 18.55 5.17
N ALA A 99 -8.31 18.96 5.56
CA ALA A 99 -9.09 18.28 6.59
C ALA A 99 -9.46 16.84 6.17
N LYS A 100 -9.89 16.63 4.92
CA LYS A 100 -10.16 15.31 4.36
C LYS A 100 -8.91 14.45 4.37
N SER A 101 -7.79 14.97 3.86
CA SER A 101 -6.50 14.25 3.82
C SER A 101 -6.05 13.82 5.22
N ARG A 102 -6.16 14.72 6.20
CA ARG A 102 -5.88 14.40 7.61
C ARG A 102 -6.80 13.30 8.14
N HIS A 103 -8.08 13.33 7.82
CA HIS A 103 -9.03 12.29 8.24
C HIS A 103 -8.68 10.92 7.63
N TYR A 104 -8.38 10.87 6.34
CA TYR A 104 -7.96 9.65 5.64
C TYR A 104 -6.69 9.06 6.25
N LEU A 105 -5.64 9.87 6.45
CA LEU A 105 -4.37 9.42 7.04
C LEU A 105 -4.58 8.85 8.45
N ASN A 106 -5.34 9.54 9.30
CA ASN A 106 -5.64 9.06 10.65
C ASN A 106 -6.37 7.72 10.64
N ARG A 107 -7.36 7.56 9.75
CA ARG A 107 -8.11 6.30 9.62
C ARG A 107 -7.19 5.17 9.17
N PHE A 108 -6.35 5.43 8.15
CA PHE A 108 -5.42 4.46 7.61
C PHE A 108 -4.41 3.99 8.67
N ILE A 109 -3.77 4.93 9.38
CA ILE A 109 -2.80 4.61 10.45
C ILE A 109 -3.45 3.78 11.56
N LYS A 110 -4.66 4.16 12.01
CA LYS A 110 -5.39 3.39 13.03
C LYS A 110 -5.69 1.97 12.57
N GLN A 111 -6.11 1.80 11.31
CA GLN A 111 -6.43 0.49 10.75
C GLN A 111 -5.18 -0.37 10.59
N TYR A 112 -4.08 0.22 10.12
CA TYR A 112 -2.78 -0.43 9.99
C TYR A 112 -2.27 -0.93 11.35
N LEU A 113 -2.26 -0.06 12.36
CA LEU A 113 -1.85 -0.43 13.72
C LEU A 113 -2.74 -1.52 14.30
N LYS A 114 -4.06 -1.45 14.08
CA LYS A 114 -4.99 -2.50 14.52
C LYS A 114 -4.65 -3.85 13.91
N GLN A 115 -4.39 -3.91 12.60
CA GLN A 115 -4.02 -5.15 11.92
C GLN A 115 -2.68 -5.69 12.40
N ALA A 116 -1.67 -4.82 12.53
CA ALA A 116 -0.36 -5.20 13.05
C ALA A 116 -0.45 -5.80 14.47
N THR A 117 -1.22 -5.16 15.36
CA THR A 117 -1.47 -5.67 16.72
C THR A 117 -2.22 -6.99 16.69
N GLN A 118 -3.21 -7.17 15.81
CA GLN A 118 -3.92 -8.45 15.65
C GLN A 118 -2.98 -9.57 15.19
N HIS A 119 -2.09 -9.31 14.23
CA HIS A 119 -1.09 -10.28 13.79
C HIS A 119 -0.13 -10.65 14.92
N LEU A 120 0.35 -9.66 15.67
CA LEU A 120 1.24 -9.89 16.82
C LEU A 120 0.55 -10.75 17.89
N ASN A 121 -0.71 -10.46 18.20
CA ASN A 121 -1.52 -11.26 19.12
C ASN A 121 -1.73 -12.69 18.59
N GLN A 122 -1.92 -12.88 17.29
CA GLN A 122 -2.02 -14.22 16.69
C GLN A 122 -0.72 -15.01 16.86
N TYR A 123 0.43 -14.39 16.59
CA TYR A 123 1.72 -15.05 16.81
C TYR A 123 1.99 -15.35 18.30
N GLN A 124 1.66 -14.44 19.21
CA GLN A 124 1.77 -14.67 20.65
C GLN A 124 0.80 -15.75 21.17
N SER A 125 -0.38 -15.86 20.57
CA SER A 125 -1.38 -16.87 20.95
C SER A 125 -1.13 -18.24 20.33
N TYR A 126 -0.15 -18.35 19.42
CA TYR A 126 0.22 -19.61 18.81
C TYR A 126 0.69 -20.61 19.88
N TYR A 127 -0.09 -21.67 20.05
CA TYR A 127 0.00 -22.60 21.17
C TYR A 127 1.38 -23.27 21.32
N LYS A 128 2.14 -23.41 20.22
CA LYS A 128 3.49 -23.99 20.24
C LYS A 128 4.52 -23.14 20.99
N PHE A 129 4.28 -21.83 21.15
CA PHE A 129 5.11 -20.96 21.99
C PHE A 129 4.69 -20.98 23.46
N LYS A 130 3.43 -21.33 23.77
CA LYS A 130 2.93 -21.42 25.16
C LYS A 130 3.26 -22.75 25.82
N GLN A 131 3.38 -23.82 25.04
CA GLN A 131 3.71 -25.15 25.56
C GLN A 131 4.74 -25.84 24.66
N PRO A 132 6.05 -25.62 24.90
CA PRO A 132 7.12 -26.23 24.13
C PRO A 132 7.08 -27.77 24.14
N SER A 133 6.47 -28.39 25.17
CA SER A 133 6.29 -29.84 25.24
C SER A 133 5.50 -30.40 24.06
N LEU A 134 4.50 -29.66 23.54
CA LEU A 134 3.71 -30.07 22.37
C LEU A 134 4.53 -30.15 21.07
N LEU A 135 5.72 -29.53 21.01
CA LEU A 135 6.64 -29.70 19.88
C LEU A 135 7.24 -31.11 19.84
N TYR A 136 7.36 -31.75 21.00
CA TYR A 136 8.05 -33.02 21.17
C TYR A 136 7.11 -34.17 21.53
N ASP A 137 5.85 -33.91 21.87
CA ASP A 137 4.89 -34.95 22.29
C ASP A 137 4.80 -36.14 21.32
N GLN A 138 4.75 -35.88 20.01
CA GLN A 138 4.77 -36.95 19.01
C GLN A 138 6.06 -37.77 19.02
N GLN A 139 7.21 -37.13 19.28
CA GLN A 139 8.50 -37.82 19.34
C GLN A 139 8.67 -38.59 20.64
N THR A 140 8.19 -38.05 21.76
CA THR A 140 8.12 -38.74 23.05
C THR A 140 7.23 -39.99 22.94
N GLN A 141 6.04 -39.85 22.35
CA GLN A 141 5.12 -40.98 22.16
C GLN A 141 5.70 -42.05 21.23
N LYS A 142 6.40 -41.64 20.17
CA LYS A 142 7.09 -42.55 19.25
C LYS A 142 8.25 -43.28 19.93
N ARG A 143 9.03 -42.58 20.77
CA ARG A 143 10.08 -43.21 21.59
C ARG A 143 9.48 -44.27 22.50
N ASP A 144 8.40 -43.96 23.20
CA ASP A 144 7.77 -44.88 24.15
C ASP A 144 7.17 -46.11 23.45
N ASP A 145 6.62 -45.95 22.24
CA ASP A 145 6.12 -47.08 21.44
C ASP A 145 7.27 -47.97 20.95
N LEU A 146 8.37 -47.37 20.48
CA LEU A 146 9.57 -48.12 20.07
C LEU A 146 10.19 -48.87 21.24
N ASP A 147 10.28 -48.24 22.41
CA ASP A 147 10.81 -48.85 23.62
C ASP A 147 9.94 -50.05 24.05
N ARG A 148 8.61 -49.90 24.03
CA ARG A 148 7.68 -50.99 24.34
C ARG A 148 7.82 -52.16 23.36
N ARG A 149 7.91 -51.87 22.05
CA ARG A 149 8.12 -52.91 21.02
C ARG A 149 9.44 -53.64 21.20
N LEU A 150 10.51 -52.92 21.53
CA LEU A 150 11.82 -53.51 21.81
C LEU A 150 11.72 -54.49 22.98
N HIS A 151 11.18 -54.05 24.11
CA HIS A 151 11.01 -54.89 25.31
C HIS A 151 10.17 -56.14 25.03
N GLN A 152 9.05 -55.99 24.32
CA GLN A 152 8.21 -57.13 23.93
C GLN A 152 8.98 -58.10 23.03
N SER A 153 9.69 -57.61 22.01
CA SER A 153 10.46 -58.47 21.11
C SER A 153 11.57 -59.24 21.84
N MET A 154 12.25 -58.61 22.80
CA MET A 154 13.25 -59.25 23.63
C MET A 154 12.65 -60.33 24.53
N GLN A 155 11.51 -60.04 25.16
CA GLN A 155 10.80 -61.02 25.99
C GLN A 155 10.34 -62.23 25.18
N TYR A 156 9.75 -62.02 23.99
CA TYR A 156 9.38 -63.10 23.09
C TYR A 156 10.58 -63.93 22.66
N ARG A 157 11.70 -63.28 22.31
CA ARG A 157 12.94 -63.98 21.92
C ARG A 157 13.48 -64.82 23.07
N PHE A 158 13.51 -64.28 24.28
CA PHE A 158 13.99 -64.99 25.47
C PHE A 158 13.12 -66.21 25.80
N GLN A 159 11.79 -66.05 25.77
CA GLN A 159 10.87 -67.17 26.00
C GLN A 159 11.00 -68.25 24.93
N TYR A 160 11.15 -67.85 23.66
CA TYR A 160 11.35 -68.77 22.55
C TYR A 160 12.63 -69.60 22.71
N GLU A 161 13.77 -68.96 23.03
CA GLU A 161 15.03 -69.68 23.26
C GLU A 161 14.96 -70.60 24.49
N LYS A 162 14.27 -70.18 25.56
CA LYS A 162 14.05 -71.02 26.75
C LYS A 162 13.22 -72.26 26.42
N GLN A 163 12.14 -72.11 25.66
CA GLN A 163 11.32 -73.23 25.20
C GLN A 163 12.12 -74.16 24.28
N ARG A 164 12.90 -73.60 23.36
CA ARG A 164 13.77 -74.37 22.46
C ARG A 164 14.79 -75.20 23.23
N LEU A 165 15.45 -74.62 24.24
CA LEU A 165 16.36 -75.34 25.15
C LEU A 165 15.63 -76.46 25.91
N HIS A 166 14.43 -76.19 26.41
CA HIS A 166 13.63 -77.19 27.12
C HIS A 166 13.30 -78.40 26.24
N ILE A 167 12.89 -78.17 24.98
CA ILE A 167 12.60 -79.24 24.01
C ILE A 167 13.86 -80.05 23.70
N ILE A 168 15.01 -79.39 23.50
CA ILE A 168 16.29 -80.07 23.26
C ILE A 168 16.66 -80.94 24.47
N GLN A 169 16.54 -80.42 25.70
CA GLN A 169 16.79 -81.17 26.93
C GLN A 169 15.87 -82.39 27.05
N GLN A 170 14.57 -82.25 26.78
CA GLN A 170 13.63 -83.36 26.80
C GLN A 170 13.99 -84.44 25.77
N ARG A 171 14.35 -84.04 24.53
CA ARG A 171 14.79 -84.99 23.49
C ARG A 171 16.03 -85.77 23.88
N ILE A 172 17.02 -85.09 24.46
CA ILE A 172 18.24 -85.73 24.96
C ILE A 172 17.91 -86.74 26.06
N ARG A 173 17.03 -86.38 27.01
CA ARG A 173 16.63 -87.25 28.13
C ARG A 173 15.87 -88.49 27.66
N ILE A 174 14.97 -88.36 26.69
CA ILE A 174 14.25 -89.49 26.08
C ILE A 174 15.21 -90.42 25.34
N LYS A 175 16.18 -89.87 24.59
CA LYS A 175 17.19 -90.68 23.90
C LYS A 175 18.01 -91.52 24.89
N TYR A 176 18.54 -90.91 25.95
CA TYR A 176 19.29 -91.64 26.98
C TYR A 176 18.44 -92.70 27.71
N PHE A 177 17.14 -92.43 27.93
CA PHE A 177 16.22 -93.40 28.52
C PHE A 177 15.98 -94.61 27.60
N TYR A 178 15.78 -94.36 26.29
CA TYR A 178 15.66 -95.43 25.30
C TYR A 178 16.93 -96.28 25.20
N ASP A 179 18.10 -95.64 25.15
CA ASP A 179 19.39 -96.34 25.11
C ASP A 179 19.63 -97.18 26.38
N TYR A 180 19.19 -96.70 27.55
CA TYR A 180 19.26 -97.44 28.81
C TYR A 180 18.38 -98.70 28.81
N ILE A 181 17.12 -98.59 28.35
CA ILE A 181 16.20 -99.74 28.27
C ILE A 181 16.72 -100.80 27.28
N GLN A 182 17.27 -100.37 26.14
CA GLN A 182 17.82 -101.31 25.15
C GLN A 182 19.01 -102.10 25.71
N ARG A 183 19.88 -101.46 26.50
CA ARG A 183 20.99 -102.15 27.18
C ARG A 183 20.50 -103.17 28.21
N GLN A 184 19.45 -102.85 28.98
CA GLN A 184 18.88 -103.78 29.96
C GLN A 184 18.23 -105.01 29.29
N LYS A 185 17.59 -104.84 28.14
CA LYS A 185 16.99 -105.95 27.36
C LYS A 185 18.02 -106.89 26.72
N GLN A 186 19.26 -106.45 26.50
CA GLN A 186 20.33 -107.29 25.94
C GLN A 186 21.10 -108.08 27.01
N GLN A 187 20.87 -107.80 28.29
CA GLN A 187 21.54 -108.46 29.43
C GLN A 187 20.63 -109.44 30.20
N SER A 188 19.39 -109.66 29.72
CA SER A 188 18.47 -110.70 30.19
C SER A 188 18.33 -111.78 29.13
#